data_AF-A0A978TN48-F1
#
_entry.id   AF-A0A978TN48-F1
#
_cell.length_a   1.000
_cell.length_b   1.000
_cell.length_c   1.000
_cell.angle_alpha   90.00
_cell.angle_beta   90.00
_cell.angle_gamma   90.00
#
_symmetry.space_group_name_H-M   'P 1'
#
loop_
_entity.id
_entity.type
_entity.pdbx_description
1 polymer ?
#
loop_
_entity_poly.entity_id
_entity_poly.type
_entity_poly.pdbx_seq_one_letter_code
_entity_poly.pdbx_strand_id
1 'polypeptide(L)'
;MIVVLKNLGTLTLLLIAFPFNLAVVSIAWLWSRATQPFAPKIAAEHPKTILLTGGKMTKALQLARLFHQAGHRVILVETHKYWLSGHRFSNAIARFYTVPAPEKDPEGYTRALTEIVTSEKVDAFIPVSSPVASYYDAVAATHFPPTCEAIHFSPETTQMLDDKFSLCQKARELGLSAPKSFLITDVEQILNFDFQADGSRYILKSLKYDSVLRLDLTQLPFDGMEAYVKRLPISPERPWTMQEFITGQEYCTHSTVRNGKVRLHCCSKSSPFQVNYEHVERPEILAWVRRFAGELNLTGQLSFDFIQTEDGTVYPIECNPRTHSAITMFYDRPELAAAYLEDDGDSPPLEPLPQSKPTYWLYHEIWRLTEVRSSADFRAWLQKISRGTDAIFQGNDPLPFLLVHHWQIPLLLLDNLRRLRGWVRIDFNIGKLVELGGD
;
A
#
# COMPACT_ATOMS: atom_id res chain seq x y z
N MET A 1 11.99 -6.40 -30.45
CA MET A 1 13.29 -5.67 -30.28
C MET A 1 13.29 -4.77 -29.04
N ILE A 2 12.33 -3.85 -28.88
CA ILE A 2 12.31 -2.91 -27.73
C ILE A 2 12.26 -3.60 -26.36
N VAL A 3 11.42 -4.63 -26.18
CA VAL A 3 11.31 -5.40 -24.92
C VAL A 3 12.62 -6.06 -24.53
N VAL A 4 13.33 -6.63 -25.52
CA VAL A 4 14.62 -7.30 -25.31
C VAL A 4 15.67 -6.28 -24.87
N LEU A 5 15.79 -5.16 -25.59
CA LEU A 5 16.74 -4.09 -25.26
C LEU A 5 16.46 -3.48 -23.87
N LYS A 6 15.19 -3.24 -23.54
CA LYS A 6 14.79 -2.70 -22.23
C LYS A 6 15.16 -3.63 -21.08
N ASN A 7 14.89 -4.94 -21.22
CA ASN A 7 15.26 -5.94 -20.20
C ASN A 7 16.78 -6.08 -20.08
N LEU A 8 17.49 -6.29 -21.19
CA LEU A 8 18.96 -6.45 -21.17
C LEU A 8 19.67 -5.20 -20.65
N GLY A 9 19.26 -4.01 -21.08
CA GLY A 9 19.81 -2.75 -20.59
C GLY A 9 19.61 -2.58 -19.08
N THR A 10 18.41 -2.90 -18.59
CA THR A 10 18.13 -2.83 -17.14
C THR A 10 18.93 -3.86 -16.35
N LEU A 11 19.03 -5.11 -16.82
CA LEU A 11 19.86 -6.13 -16.20
C LEU A 11 21.34 -5.73 -16.16
N THR A 12 21.86 -5.11 -17.22
CA THR A 12 23.22 -4.57 -17.25
C THR A 12 23.42 -3.45 -16.23
N LEU A 13 22.47 -2.52 -16.10
CA LEU A 13 22.54 -1.46 -15.09
C LEU A 13 22.53 -2.03 -13.66
N LEU A 14 21.70 -3.04 -13.40
CA LEU A 14 21.70 -3.76 -12.13
C LEU A 14 23.05 -4.45 -11.88
N LEU A 15 23.62 -5.12 -12.89
CA LEU A 15 24.92 -5.76 -12.79
C LEU A 15 26.05 -4.75 -12.48
N ILE A 16 26.00 -3.55 -13.06
CA ILE A 16 26.96 -2.46 -12.77
C ILE A 16 26.83 -1.98 -11.32
N ALA A 17 25.60 -1.85 -10.81
CA ALA A 17 25.35 -1.41 -9.43
C ALA A 17 25.65 -2.51 -8.38
N PHE A 18 25.64 -3.78 -8.78
CA PHE A 18 25.82 -4.93 -7.90
C PHE A 18 27.07 -4.88 -7.00
N PRO A 19 28.30 -4.67 -7.52
CA PRO A 19 29.50 -4.68 -6.66
C PRO A 19 29.47 -3.59 -5.58
N PHE A 20 28.91 -2.42 -5.87
CA PHE A 20 28.77 -1.33 -4.90
C PHE A 20 27.79 -1.69 -3.79
N ASN A 21 26.59 -2.17 -4.16
CA ASN A 21 25.60 -2.59 -3.17
C ASN A 21 26.08 -3.79 -2.36
N LEU A 22 26.76 -4.75 -2.99
CA LEU A 22 27.34 -5.90 -2.31
C LEU A 22 28.38 -5.46 -1.28
N ALA A 23 29.26 -4.51 -1.61
CA ALA A 23 30.25 -3.99 -0.66
C ALA A 23 29.57 -3.31 0.54
N VAL A 24 28.64 -2.37 0.29
CA VAL A 24 27.91 -1.66 1.35
C VAL A 24 27.13 -2.63 2.25
N VAL A 25 26.38 -3.56 1.65
CA VAL A 25 25.58 -4.55 2.39
C VAL A 25 26.47 -5.53 3.15
N SER A 26 27.60 -5.96 2.58
CA SER A 26 28.53 -6.87 3.26
C SER A 26 29.17 -6.20 4.48
N ILE A 27 29.59 -4.93 4.35
CA ILE A 27 30.12 -4.16 5.49
C ILE A 27 29.05 -4.01 6.58
N ALA A 28 27.84 -3.58 6.21
CA ALA A 28 26.73 -3.42 7.16
C ALA A 28 26.36 -4.77 7.83
N TRP A 29 26.36 -5.86 7.06
CA TRP A 29 26.03 -7.19 7.56
C TRP A 29 27.08 -7.71 8.54
N LEU A 30 28.37 -7.56 8.22
CA LEU A 30 29.47 -7.92 9.11
C LEU A 30 29.44 -7.08 10.40
N TRP A 31 29.20 -5.78 10.27
CA TRP A 31 29.05 -4.87 11.42
C TRP A 31 27.86 -5.26 12.30
N SER A 32 26.69 -5.54 11.70
CA SER A 32 25.51 -6.01 12.42
C SER A 32 25.80 -7.29 13.18
N ARG A 33 26.44 -8.28 12.55
CA ARG A 33 26.83 -9.54 13.22
C ARG A 33 27.82 -9.35 14.37
N ALA A 34 28.74 -8.40 14.25
CA ALA A 34 29.70 -8.08 15.31
C ALA A 34 29.04 -7.35 16.50
N THR A 35 28.01 -6.54 16.24
CA THR A 35 27.38 -5.69 17.27
C THR A 35 26.12 -6.30 17.90
N GLN A 36 25.41 -7.19 17.19
CA GLN A 36 24.18 -7.85 17.65
C GLN A 36 24.28 -8.53 19.03
N PRO A 37 25.38 -9.22 19.40
CA PRO A 37 25.51 -9.82 20.73
C PRO A 37 25.47 -8.80 21.87
N PHE A 38 25.82 -7.54 21.59
CA PHE A 38 25.85 -6.44 22.55
C PHE A 38 24.61 -5.56 22.50
N ALA A 39 23.73 -5.75 21.51
CA ALA A 39 22.50 -5.01 21.41
C ALA A 39 21.51 -5.49 22.49
N PRO A 40 20.78 -4.56 23.15
CA PRO A 40 19.73 -4.96 24.08
C PRO A 40 18.68 -5.77 23.33
N LYS A 41 18.44 -7.00 23.80
CA LYS A 41 17.34 -7.83 23.29
C LYS A 41 16.07 -7.42 24.01
N ILE A 42 15.12 -6.88 23.26
CA ILE A 42 13.76 -6.68 23.77
C ILE A 42 13.09 -8.04 23.73
N ALA A 43 12.77 -8.59 24.90
CA ALA A 43 11.87 -9.72 25.02
C ALA A 43 10.47 -9.15 25.23
N ALA A 44 9.54 -9.49 24.35
CA ALA A 44 8.13 -9.22 24.60
C ALA A 44 7.72 -9.96 25.89
N GLU A 45 6.96 -9.30 26.76
CA GLU A 45 6.37 -9.95 27.94
C GLU A 45 5.45 -11.12 27.51
N HIS A 46 4.75 -10.94 26.39
CA HIS A 46 3.90 -11.93 25.75
C HIS A 46 4.25 -12.06 24.26
N PRO A 47 5.28 -12.85 23.89
CA PRO A 47 5.63 -13.07 22.49
C PRO A 47 4.47 -13.68 21.72
N LYS A 48 4.19 -13.10 20.54
CA LYS A 48 3.13 -13.54 19.62
C LYS A 48 3.76 -13.99 18.30
N THR A 49 3.09 -14.90 17.59
CA THR A 49 3.39 -15.28 16.21
C THR A 49 2.49 -14.48 15.27
N ILE A 50 3.12 -13.65 14.44
CA ILE A 50 2.46 -12.72 13.52
C ILE A 50 2.58 -13.23 12.09
N LEU A 51 1.46 -13.33 11.38
CA LEU A 51 1.42 -13.68 9.96
C LEU A 51 1.18 -12.44 9.10
N LEU A 52 2.11 -12.15 8.20
CA LEU A 52 2.03 -11.05 7.23
C LEU A 52 1.92 -11.60 5.81
N THR A 53 0.94 -11.16 5.03
CA THR A 53 0.92 -11.37 3.56
C THR A 53 1.74 -10.29 2.85
N GLY A 54 1.77 -10.31 1.51
CA GLY A 54 2.44 -9.29 0.72
C GLY A 54 3.94 -9.28 0.88
N GLY A 55 4.56 -10.45 1.08
CA GLY A 55 5.99 -10.57 1.35
C GLY A 55 6.91 -9.88 0.34
N LYS A 56 6.46 -9.64 -0.89
CA LYS A 56 7.24 -8.85 -1.87
C LYS A 56 7.24 -7.34 -1.62
N MET A 57 6.38 -6.81 -0.76
CA MET A 57 6.16 -5.37 -0.57
C MET A 57 6.97 -4.81 0.61
N THR A 58 7.53 -3.61 0.45
CA THR A 58 8.39 -2.97 1.46
C THR A 58 7.62 -2.72 2.76
N LYS A 59 6.33 -2.41 2.67
CA LYS A 59 5.44 -2.28 3.83
C LYS A 59 5.36 -3.56 4.69
N ALA A 60 5.38 -4.75 4.09
CA ALA A 60 5.40 -6.00 4.85
C ALA A 60 6.74 -6.19 5.56
N LEU A 61 7.86 -5.86 4.89
CA LEU A 61 9.18 -5.86 5.51
C LEU A 61 9.26 -4.88 6.68
N GLN A 62 8.67 -3.68 6.54
CA GLN A 62 8.67 -2.68 7.60
C GLN A 62 7.89 -3.17 8.83
N LEU A 63 6.67 -3.68 8.65
CA LEU A 63 5.90 -4.26 9.74
C LEU A 63 6.66 -5.43 10.38
N ALA A 64 7.24 -6.31 9.57
CA ALA A 64 8.02 -7.44 10.07
C ALA A 64 9.17 -7.01 10.99
N ARG A 65 9.92 -5.98 10.59
CA ARG A 65 11.01 -5.42 11.40
C ARG A 65 10.50 -4.85 12.72
N LEU A 66 9.40 -4.12 12.72
CA LEU A 66 8.83 -3.53 13.94
C LEU A 66 8.28 -4.59 14.89
N PHE A 67 7.56 -5.60 14.39
CA PHE A 67 7.12 -6.73 15.21
C PHE A 67 8.30 -7.54 15.76
N HIS A 68 9.33 -7.78 14.94
CA HIS A 68 10.54 -8.48 15.40
C HIS A 68 11.30 -7.69 16.46
N GLN A 69 11.46 -6.38 16.28
CA GLN A 69 12.10 -5.50 17.27
C GLN A 69 11.34 -5.46 18.58
N ALA A 70 10.00 -5.56 18.54
CA ALA A 70 9.16 -5.69 19.73
C ALA A 70 9.21 -7.09 20.38
N GLY A 71 9.95 -8.05 19.81
CA GLY A 71 10.14 -9.39 20.37
C GLY A 71 9.13 -10.44 19.88
N HIS A 72 8.34 -10.13 18.85
CA HIS A 72 7.40 -11.09 18.25
C HIS A 72 8.08 -11.95 17.18
N ARG A 73 7.50 -13.12 16.92
CA ARG A 73 7.90 -14.02 15.84
C ARG A 73 7.12 -13.66 14.58
N VAL A 74 7.79 -13.40 13.46
CA VAL A 74 7.12 -13.02 12.21
C VAL A 74 7.22 -14.12 11.15
N ILE A 75 6.09 -14.44 10.56
CA ILE A 75 5.95 -15.32 9.40
C ILE A 75 5.50 -14.47 8.23
N LEU A 76 6.17 -14.65 7.10
CA LEU A 76 5.90 -13.90 5.88
C LEU A 76 5.34 -14.82 4.79
N VAL A 77 4.29 -14.38 4.13
CA VAL A 77 3.63 -15.11 3.05
C VAL A 77 3.61 -14.27 1.78
N GLU A 78 3.79 -14.93 0.65
CA GLU A 78 3.58 -14.34 -0.66
C GLU A 78 3.10 -15.38 -1.68
N THR A 79 2.54 -14.94 -2.79
CA THR A 79 2.14 -15.84 -3.87
C THR A 79 3.35 -16.58 -4.48
N HIS A 80 3.13 -17.78 -5.03
CA HIS A 80 4.18 -18.60 -5.66
C HIS A 80 5.01 -17.84 -6.71
N LYS A 81 4.44 -16.82 -7.38
CA LYS A 81 5.15 -15.96 -8.35
C LYS A 81 6.39 -15.30 -7.73
N TYR A 82 6.36 -14.97 -6.44
CA TYR A 82 7.46 -14.27 -5.75
C TYR A 82 8.07 -15.14 -4.64
N TRP A 83 8.19 -16.45 -4.88
CA TRP A 83 8.80 -17.43 -3.96
C TRP A 83 10.22 -17.07 -3.51
N LEU A 84 10.92 -16.24 -4.27
CA LEU A 84 12.25 -15.74 -3.96
C LEU A 84 12.27 -14.22 -3.75
N SER A 85 11.28 -13.70 -3.04
CA SER A 85 11.27 -12.31 -2.61
C SER A 85 12.51 -12.00 -1.77
N GLY A 86 13.16 -10.85 -1.99
CA GLY A 86 14.32 -10.42 -1.23
C GLY A 86 14.02 -10.16 0.26
N HIS A 87 12.78 -9.82 0.62
CA HIS A 87 12.40 -9.54 2.00
C HIS A 87 12.45 -10.77 2.91
N ARG A 88 12.32 -11.98 2.35
CA ARG A 88 12.38 -13.24 3.13
C ARG A 88 13.73 -13.51 3.80
N PHE A 89 14.76 -12.76 3.40
CA PHE A 89 16.11 -12.85 3.93
C PHE A 89 16.41 -11.81 5.01
N SER A 90 15.41 -11.01 5.39
CA SER A 90 15.50 -10.16 6.57
C SER A 90 15.68 -11.01 7.82
N ASN A 91 16.50 -10.53 8.76
CA ASN A 91 16.66 -11.14 10.08
C ASN A 91 15.36 -11.16 10.90
N ALA A 92 14.37 -10.35 10.52
CA ALA A 92 13.06 -10.27 11.17
C ALA A 92 12.14 -11.45 10.80
N ILE A 93 12.43 -12.18 9.72
CA ILE A 93 11.56 -13.23 9.21
C ILE A 93 11.98 -14.59 9.77
N ALA A 94 11.12 -15.18 10.59
CA ALA A 94 11.35 -16.52 11.14
C ALA A 94 11.06 -17.62 10.12
N ARG A 95 9.99 -17.48 9.33
CA ARG A 95 9.60 -18.41 8.26
C ARG A 95 8.98 -17.66 7.09
N PHE A 96 9.17 -18.22 5.90
CA PHE A 96 8.58 -17.72 4.66
C PHE A 96 7.85 -18.85 3.95
N TYR A 97 6.57 -18.63 3.62
CA TYR A 97 5.74 -19.56 2.88
C TYR A 97 5.28 -18.95 1.56
N THR A 98 4.85 -19.82 0.65
CA THR A 98 4.18 -19.39 -0.57
C THR A 98 2.82 -20.03 -0.73
N VAL A 99 1.88 -19.25 -1.26
CA VAL A 99 0.49 -19.67 -1.47
C VAL A 99 0.06 -19.48 -2.93
N PRO A 100 -1.04 -20.11 -3.38
CA PRO A 100 -1.63 -19.85 -4.69
C PRO A 100 -1.99 -18.37 -4.88
N ALA A 101 -2.12 -17.92 -6.12
CA ALA A 101 -2.64 -16.57 -6.36
C ALA A 101 -4.16 -16.58 -6.16
N PRO A 102 -4.73 -15.71 -5.31
CA PRO A 102 -6.16 -15.77 -4.97
C PRO A 102 -7.08 -15.56 -6.18
N GLU A 103 -6.66 -14.79 -7.18
CA GLU A 103 -7.42 -14.58 -8.43
C GLU A 103 -7.51 -15.84 -9.30
N LYS A 104 -6.60 -16.81 -9.10
CA LYS A 104 -6.53 -18.04 -9.90
C LYS A 104 -7.07 -19.26 -9.16
N ASP A 105 -6.84 -19.30 -7.85
CA ASP A 105 -7.29 -20.38 -6.97
C ASP A 105 -7.70 -19.80 -5.60
N PRO A 106 -8.91 -19.21 -5.51
CA PRO A 106 -9.42 -18.63 -4.27
C PRO A 106 -9.50 -19.63 -3.10
N GLU A 107 -9.95 -20.86 -3.40
CA GLU A 107 -10.12 -21.91 -2.40
C GLU A 107 -8.77 -22.42 -1.90
N GLY A 108 -7.80 -22.64 -2.82
CA GLY A 108 -6.44 -23.02 -2.46
C GLY A 108 -5.70 -21.93 -1.70
N TYR A 109 -5.93 -20.65 -2.02
CA TYR A 109 -5.41 -19.52 -1.23
C TYR A 109 -5.91 -19.56 0.22
N THR A 110 -7.23 -19.67 0.40
CA THR A 110 -7.87 -19.73 1.72
C THR A 110 -7.36 -20.93 2.52
N ARG A 111 -7.38 -22.12 1.91
CA ARG A 111 -6.90 -23.36 2.55
C ARG A 111 -5.44 -23.24 2.97
N ALA A 112 -4.56 -22.75 2.10
CA ALA A 112 -3.13 -22.64 2.41
C ALA A 112 -2.85 -21.64 3.54
N LEU A 113 -3.55 -20.51 3.59
CA LEU A 113 -3.43 -19.57 4.71
C LEU A 113 -3.92 -20.18 6.02
N THR A 114 -5.06 -20.87 6.02
CA THR A 114 -5.60 -21.53 7.22
C THR A 114 -4.66 -22.64 7.73
N GLU A 115 -4.03 -23.40 6.83
CA GLU A 115 -3.03 -24.41 7.18
C GLU A 115 -1.79 -23.78 7.83
N ILE A 116 -1.30 -22.65 7.30
CA ILE A 116 -0.18 -21.90 7.88
C ILE A 116 -0.58 -21.39 9.27
N VAL A 117 -1.73 -20.72 9.40
CA VAL A 117 -2.23 -20.20 10.69
C VAL A 117 -2.29 -21.30 11.76
N THR A 118 -2.80 -22.47 11.39
CA THR A 118 -2.95 -23.60 12.30
C THR A 118 -1.61 -24.25 12.66
N SER A 119 -0.78 -24.56 11.67
CA SER A 119 0.50 -25.26 11.88
C SER A 119 1.52 -24.42 12.63
N GLU A 120 1.52 -23.11 12.38
CA GLU A 120 2.46 -22.18 12.98
C GLU A 120 1.96 -21.55 14.28
N LYS A 121 0.71 -21.85 14.68
CA LYS A 121 0.02 -21.27 15.84
C LYS A 121 0.07 -19.74 15.80
N VAL A 122 -0.40 -19.19 14.69
CA VAL A 122 -0.45 -17.73 14.49
C VAL A 122 -1.44 -17.13 15.48
N ASP A 123 -0.99 -16.11 16.22
CA ASP A 123 -1.80 -15.35 17.17
C ASP A 123 -2.48 -14.15 16.50
N ALA A 124 -1.82 -13.53 15.52
CA ALA A 124 -2.39 -12.41 14.76
C ALA A 124 -2.06 -12.46 13.27
N PHE A 125 -3.09 -12.27 12.45
CA PHE A 125 -2.97 -12.12 11.00
C PHE A 125 -3.13 -10.65 10.60
N ILE A 126 -2.14 -10.11 9.89
CA ILE A 126 -2.14 -8.71 9.44
C ILE A 126 -1.86 -8.70 7.93
N PRO A 127 -2.90 -8.56 7.09
CA PRO A 127 -2.72 -8.61 5.65
C PRO A 127 -2.03 -7.35 5.12
N VAL A 128 -1.10 -7.54 4.19
CA VAL A 128 -0.40 -6.47 3.45
C VAL A 128 -0.68 -6.67 1.96
N SER A 129 -1.94 -6.51 1.60
CA SER A 129 -2.47 -7.02 0.33
C SER A 129 -2.21 -6.09 -0.87
N SER A 130 -2.34 -6.65 -2.07
CA SER A 130 -2.68 -5.86 -3.27
C SER A 130 -4.15 -5.43 -3.21
N PRO A 131 -4.65 -4.53 -4.09
CA PRO A 131 -6.06 -4.17 -4.11
C PRO A 131 -6.98 -5.39 -4.17
N VAL A 132 -6.78 -6.26 -5.17
CA VAL A 132 -7.62 -7.46 -5.35
C VAL A 132 -7.46 -8.46 -4.21
N ALA A 133 -6.25 -8.65 -3.69
CA ALA A 133 -6.01 -9.62 -2.61
C ALA A 133 -6.67 -9.24 -1.27
N SER A 134 -7.01 -7.95 -1.05
CA SER A 134 -7.62 -7.51 0.23
C SER A 134 -8.92 -8.26 0.55
N TYR A 135 -9.78 -8.45 -0.46
CA TYR A 135 -11.03 -9.20 -0.31
C TYR A 135 -10.78 -10.67 0.03
N TYR A 136 -9.82 -11.31 -0.65
CA TYR A 136 -9.51 -12.72 -0.39
C TYR A 136 -8.84 -12.93 0.97
N ASP A 137 -8.06 -11.96 1.45
CA ASP A 137 -7.54 -11.97 2.83
C ASP A 137 -8.68 -11.91 3.85
N ALA A 138 -9.73 -11.12 3.59
CA ALA A 138 -10.93 -11.07 4.43
C ALA A 138 -11.68 -12.40 4.43
N VAL A 139 -11.85 -13.02 3.25
CA VAL A 139 -12.48 -14.35 3.13
C VAL A 139 -11.67 -15.42 3.87
N ALA A 140 -10.34 -15.43 3.70
CA ALA A 140 -9.49 -16.40 4.38
C ALA A 140 -9.56 -16.24 5.91
N ALA A 141 -9.57 -15.01 6.41
CA ALA A 141 -9.69 -14.72 7.84
C ALA A 141 -10.96 -15.30 8.49
N THR A 142 -12.08 -15.43 7.76
CA THR A 142 -13.30 -16.06 8.28
C THR A 142 -13.15 -17.56 8.60
N HIS A 143 -12.09 -18.20 8.09
CA HIS A 143 -11.82 -19.63 8.28
C HIS A 143 -10.73 -19.89 9.34
N PHE A 144 -10.17 -18.85 9.95
CA PHE A 144 -9.12 -18.99 10.95
C PHE A 144 -9.68 -19.47 12.30
N PRO A 145 -8.88 -20.21 13.10
CA PRO A 145 -9.30 -20.58 14.44
C PRO A 145 -9.49 -19.33 15.31
N PRO A 146 -10.38 -19.36 16.33
CA PRO A 146 -10.61 -18.21 17.23
C PRO A 146 -9.38 -17.73 17.99
N THR A 147 -8.33 -18.54 18.04
CA THR A 147 -7.04 -18.19 18.66
C THR A 147 -6.19 -17.24 17.80
N CYS A 148 -6.52 -17.09 16.51
CA CYS A 148 -5.85 -16.16 15.59
C CYS A 148 -6.74 -14.94 15.38
N GLU A 149 -6.29 -13.77 15.86
CA GLU A 149 -6.97 -12.51 15.61
C GLU A 149 -6.62 -11.98 14.22
N ALA A 150 -7.62 -11.74 13.37
CA ALA A 150 -7.41 -11.05 12.10
C ALA A 150 -7.54 -9.53 12.29
N ILE A 151 -6.45 -8.79 12.03
CA ILE A 151 -6.47 -7.31 11.99
C ILE A 151 -6.90 -6.88 10.60
N HIS A 152 -8.14 -7.25 10.26
CA HIS A 152 -8.75 -7.01 8.97
C HIS A 152 -10.27 -6.98 9.08
N PHE A 153 -10.93 -6.46 8.06
CA PHE A 153 -12.39 -6.35 8.04
C PHE A 153 -13.06 -7.63 7.52
N SER A 154 -14.38 -7.72 7.68
CA SER A 154 -15.17 -8.74 6.99
C SER A 154 -15.12 -8.55 5.47
N PRO A 155 -15.44 -9.58 4.66
CA PRO A 155 -15.53 -9.44 3.21
C PRO A 155 -16.48 -8.31 2.77
N GLU A 156 -17.63 -8.18 3.43
CA GLU A 156 -18.64 -7.17 3.10
C GLU A 156 -18.15 -5.75 3.41
N THR A 157 -17.53 -5.55 4.58
CA THR A 157 -16.96 -4.25 4.95
C THR A 157 -15.78 -3.92 4.04
N THR A 158 -14.93 -4.89 3.71
CA THR A 158 -13.80 -4.70 2.78
C THR A 158 -14.29 -4.23 1.42
N GLN A 159 -15.34 -4.87 0.88
CA GLN A 159 -15.93 -4.48 -0.40
C GLN A 159 -16.58 -3.09 -0.35
N MET A 160 -17.31 -2.77 0.73
CA MET A 160 -17.91 -1.44 0.93
C MET A 160 -16.86 -0.33 0.97
N LEU A 161 -15.71 -0.58 1.61
CA LEU A 161 -14.62 0.38 1.72
C LEU A 161 -13.90 0.58 0.37
N ASP A 162 -13.63 -0.48 -0.38
CA ASP A 162 -12.93 -0.41 -1.68
C ASP A 162 -13.82 0.20 -2.79
N ASP A 163 -15.15 0.04 -2.67
CA ASP A 163 -16.13 0.61 -3.59
C ASP A 163 -16.34 2.11 -3.35
N LYS A 164 -15.88 2.94 -4.30
CA LYS A 164 -15.88 4.40 -4.19
C LYS A 164 -17.27 4.99 -3.97
N PHE A 165 -18.30 4.41 -4.58
CA PHE A 165 -19.68 4.88 -4.40
C PHE A 165 -20.18 4.56 -3.00
N SER A 166 -20.06 3.31 -2.58
CA SER A 166 -20.52 2.79 -1.28
C SER A 166 -19.80 3.48 -0.12
N LEU A 167 -18.49 3.74 -0.25
CA LEU A 167 -17.72 4.53 0.71
C LEU A 167 -18.30 5.94 0.88
N CYS A 168 -18.50 6.66 -0.23
CA CYS A 168 -19.01 8.04 -0.19
C CYS A 168 -20.45 8.08 0.35
N GLN A 169 -21.28 7.11 -0.03
CA GLN A 169 -22.63 6.98 0.50
C GLN A 169 -22.59 6.74 2.01
N LYS A 170 -21.78 5.78 2.48
CA LYS A 170 -21.66 5.46 3.90
C LYS A 170 -21.15 6.66 4.70
N ALA A 171 -20.16 7.39 4.19
CA ALA A 171 -19.67 8.61 4.82
C ALA A 171 -20.79 9.67 4.98
N ARG A 172 -21.60 9.91 3.95
CA ARG A 172 -22.74 10.84 4.03
C ARG A 172 -23.79 10.39 5.04
N GLU A 173 -24.10 9.10 5.09
CA GLU A 173 -25.04 8.52 6.08
C GLU A 173 -24.57 8.78 7.52
N LEU A 174 -23.25 8.79 7.75
CA LEU A 174 -22.62 9.09 9.04
C LEU A 174 -22.49 10.60 9.32
N GLY A 175 -22.98 11.46 8.42
CA GLY A 175 -22.87 12.92 8.53
C GLY A 175 -21.44 13.44 8.37
N LEU A 176 -20.60 12.71 7.63
CA LEU A 176 -19.24 13.12 7.24
C LEU A 176 -19.25 13.74 5.84
N SER A 177 -18.27 14.62 5.58
CA SER A 177 -18.02 15.14 4.24
C SER A 177 -17.61 14.01 3.29
N ALA A 178 -18.20 14.00 2.10
CA ALA A 178 -17.83 13.13 0.99
C ALA A 178 -18.27 13.76 -0.34
N PRO A 179 -17.54 13.55 -1.44
CA PRO A 179 -17.93 14.05 -2.75
C PRO A 179 -19.34 13.57 -3.11
N LYS A 180 -20.12 14.37 -3.85
CA LYS A 180 -21.35 13.85 -4.45
C LYS A 180 -20.99 12.66 -5.35
N SER A 181 -21.71 11.55 -5.19
CA SER A 181 -21.41 10.30 -5.90
C SER A 181 -22.71 9.63 -6.28
N PHE A 182 -22.82 9.26 -7.56
CA PHE A 182 -24.00 8.63 -8.15
C PHE A 182 -23.60 7.31 -8.80
N LEU A 183 -24.39 6.25 -8.53
CA LEU A 183 -24.25 4.97 -9.19
C LEU A 183 -24.85 5.06 -10.60
N ILE A 184 -24.02 4.79 -11.60
CA ILE A 184 -24.38 4.83 -13.01
C ILE A 184 -24.33 3.41 -13.59
N THR A 185 -25.49 2.91 -13.95
CA THR A 185 -25.71 1.63 -14.64
C THR A 185 -26.21 1.82 -16.07
N ASP A 186 -26.63 3.03 -16.43
CA ASP A 186 -27.13 3.41 -17.76
C ASP A 186 -26.61 4.81 -18.13
N VAL A 187 -26.19 4.98 -19.39
CA VAL A 187 -25.71 6.27 -19.93
C VAL A 187 -26.76 7.37 -19.80
N GLU A 188 -28.05 7.03 -19.94
CA GLU A 188 -29.16 7.97 -19.83
C GLU A 188 -29.22 8.63 -18.45
N GLN A 189 -28.73 7.99 -17.38
CA GLN A 189 -28.65 8.61 -16.06
C GLN A 189 -27.71 9.82 -16.05
N ILE A 190 -26.66 9.82 -16.89
CA ILE A 190 -25.75 10.96 -17.03
C ILE A 190 -26.36 12.02 -17.94
N LEU A 191 -26.96 11.61 -19.06
CA LEU A 191 -27.52 12.54 -20.05
C LEU A 191 -28.72 13.33 -19.50
N ASN A 192 -29.51 12.71 -18.62
CA ASN A 192 -30.65 13.34 -17.97
C ASN A 192 -30.29 14.07 -16.66
N PHE A 193 -29.02 14.07 -16.25
CA PHE A 193 -28.57 14.79 -15.05
C PHE A 193 -28.54 16.30 -15.31
N ASP A 194 -29.20 17.07 -14.45
CA ASP A 194 -29.21 18.54 -14.55
C ASP A 194 -27.94 19.15 -13.95
N PHE A 195 -26.86 19.13 -14.74
CA PHE A 195 -25.57 19.72 -14.35
C PHE A 195 -25.65 21.23 -14.09
N GLN A 196 -26.60 21.95 -14.71
CA GLN A 196 -26.73 23.40 -14.54
C GLN A 196 -27.35 23.73 -13.18
N ALA A 197 -28.39 23.00 -12.78
CA ALA A 197 -29.00 23.16 -11.46
C ALA A 197 -28.06 22.74 -10.32
N ASP A 198 -27.27 21.68 -10.53
CA ASP A 198 -26.34 21.20 -9.50
C ASP A 198 -25.07 22.06 -9.36
N GLY A 199 -24.52 22.55 -10.48
CA GLY A 199 -23.38 23.47 -10.52
C GLY A 199 -22.00 22.83 -10.31
N SER A 200 -21.89 21.55 -9.95
CA SER A 200 -20.59 20.88 -9.79
C SER A 200 -20.03 20.31 -11.10
N ARG A 201 -18.72 20.05 -11.10
CA ARG A 201 -18.05 19.23 -12.12
C ARG A 201 -17.94 17.78 -11.66
N TYR A 202 -17.97 16.85 -12.60
CA TYR A 202 -17.95 15.41 -12.31
C TYR A 202 -16.93 14.65 -13.13
N ILE A 203 -16.44 13.53 -12.60
CA ILE A 203 -15.62 12.55 -13.31
C ILE A 203 -16.29 11.19 -13.25
N LEU A 204 -16.08 10.38 -14.28
CA LEU A 204 -16.58 9.02 -14.37
C LEU A 204 -15.47 8.02 -14.03
N LYS A 205 -15.73 7.11 -13.09
CA LYS A 205 -14.82 6.02 -12.76
C LYS A 205 -15.57 4.70 -12.84
N SER A 206 -14.98 3.70 -13.50
CA SER A 206 -15.55 2.35 -13.48
C SER A 206 -15.39 1.75 -12.08
N LEU A 207 -16.44 1.11 -11.57
CA LEU A 207 -16.38 0.39 -10.29
C LEU A 207 -15.64 -0.94 -10.44
N LYS A 208 -15.70 -1.56 -11.63
CA LYS A 208 -14.81 -2.66 -11.98
C LYS A 208 -13.43 -2.13 -12.33
N TYR A 209 -12.39 -2.83 -11.87
CA TYR A 209 -11.01 -2.44 -12.15
C TYR A 209 -10.73 -2.40 -13.66
N ASP A 210 -10.29 -1.24 -14.15
CA ASP A 210 -9.84 -1.03 -15.52
C ASP A 210 -8.58 -0.15 -15.51
N SER A 211 -7.45 -0.70 -15.96
CA SER A 211 -6.15 -0.01 -15.88
C SER A 211 -5.99 1.16 -16.86
N VAL A 212 -6.85 1.27 -17.87
CA VAL A 212 -6.77 2.33 -18.89
C VAL A 212 -7.72 3.47 -18.54
N LEU A 213 -8.99 3.16 -18.30
CA LEU A 213 -10.03 4.16 -18.05
C LEU A 213 -9.90 4.81 -16.66
N ARG A 214 -9.23 4.16 -15.70
CA ARG A 214 -9.02 4.72 -14.36
C ARG A 214 -8.24 6.05 -14.34
N LEU A 215 -7.46 6.33 -15.37
CA LEU A 215 -6.66 7.57 -15.47
C LEU A 215 -7.41 8.72 -16.14
N ASP A 216 -8.59 8.46 -16.71
CA ASP A 216 -9.39 9.49 -17.35
C ASP A 216 -10.07 10.38 -16.29
N LEU A 217 -9.73 11.66 -16.29
CA LEU A 217 -10.29 12.68 -15.41
C LEU A 217 -11.06 13.74 -16.20
N THR A 218 -11.60 13.37 -17.37
CA THR A 218 -12.46 14.24 -18.17
C THR A 218 -13.63 14.74 -17.33
N GLN A 219 -13.73 16.07 -17.20
CA GLN A 219 -14.73 16.72 -16.35
C GLN A 219 -16.03 16.97 -17.09
N LEU A 220 -17.15 16.53 -16.51
CA LEU A 220 -18.51 16.75 -17.00
C LEU A 220 -19.15 17.96 -16.30
N PRO A 221 -20.01 18.73 -16.98
CA PRO A 221 -20.32 18.62 -18.41
C PRO A 221 -19.26 19.30 -19.29
N PHE A 222 -19.10 18.86 -20.54
CA PHE A 222 -18.25 19.53 -21.52
C PHE A 222 -18.81 19.34 -22.94
N ASP A 223 -18.33 20.15 -23.90
CA ASP A 223 -18.76 20.03 -25.29
C ASP A 223 -18.37 18.68 -25.89
N GLY A 224 -19.35 17.90 -26.35
CA GLY A 224 -19.14 16.53 -26.84
C GLY A 224 -19.27 15.44 -25.77
N MET A 225 -19.74 15.78 -24.56
CA MET A 225 -20.01 14.83 -23.48
C MET A 225 -20.88 13.65 -23.94
N GLU A 226 -21.97 13.89 -24.67
CA GLU A 226 -22.88 12.84 -25.11
C GLU A 226 -22.17 11.75 -25.93
N ALA A 227 -21.36 12.17 -26.91
CA ALA A 227 -20.58 11.25 -27.72
C ALA A 227 -19.51 10.53 -26.89
N TYR A 228 -18.95 11.18 -25.86
CA TYR A 228 -17.98 10.57 -24.95
C TYR A 228 -18.61 9.47 -24.09
N VAL A 229 -19.71 9.77 -23.39
CA VAL A 229 -20.34 8.81 -22.47
C VAL A 229 -20.96 7.62 -23.21
N LYS A 230 -21.49 7.82 -24.42
CA LYS A 230 -22.02 6.73 -25.27
C LYS A 230 -20.95 5.74 -25.74
N ARG A 231 -19.65 6.10 -25.70
CA ARG A 231 -18.55 5.17 -26.01
C ARG A 231 -18.09 4.35 -24.81
N LEU A 232 -18.47 4.74 -23.60
CA LEU A 232 -18.09 4.02 -22.40
C LEU A 232 -18.93 2.74 -22.26
N PRO A 233 -18.33 1.62 -21.85
CA PRO A 233 -19.07 0.37 -21.61
C PRO A 233 -19.81 0.44 -20.27
N ILE A 234 -20.83 1.29 -20.19
CA ILE A 234 -21.70 1.45 -19.02
C ILE A 234 -22.86 0.46 -19.17
N SER A 235 -23.04 -0.41 -18.17
CA SER A 235 -24.19 -1.32 -18.07
C SER A 235 -24.42 -1.75 -16.61
N PRO A 236 -25.53 -2.41 -16.27
CA PRO A 236 -25.71 -3.01 -14.95
C PRO A 236 -24.60 -3.98 -14.55
N GLU A 237 -24.03 -4.71 -15.50
CA GLU A 237 -22.92 -5.65 -15.29
C GLU A 237 -21.56 -4.95 -15.19
N ARG A 238 -21.47 -3.70 -15.65
CA ARG A 238 -20.26 -2.88 -15.56
C ARG A 238 -20.63 -1.48 -15.08
N PRO A 239 -21.00 -1.35 -13.79
CA PRO A 239 -21.42 -0.08 -13.24
C PRO A 239 -20.24 0.89 -13.08
N TRP A 240 -20.57 2.16 -13.08
CA TRP A 240 -19.67 3.29 -12.92
C TRP A 240 -20.14 4.16 -11.75
N THR A 241 -19.23 4.97 -11.22
CA THR A 241 -19.58 6.08 -10.33
C THR A 241 -19.34 7.39 -11.06
N MET A 242 -20.36 8.25 -11.07
CA MET A 242 -20.21 9.67 -11.38
C MET A 242 -19.91 10.38 -10.07
N GLN A 243 -18.65 10.77 -9.90
CA GLN A 243 -18.13 11.36 -8.68
C GLN A 243 -17.83 12.84 -8.91
N GLU A 244 -18.23 13.69 -7.98
CA GLU A 244 -17.86 15.10 -7.98
C GLU A 244 -16.34 15.27 -8.03
N PHE A 245 -15.91 16.19 -8.90
CA PHE A 245 -14.52 16.56 -9.05
C PHE A 245 -14.16 17.60 -7.99
N ILE A 246 -13.40 17.16 -6.98
CA ILE A 246 -12.92 18.02 -5.90
C ILE A 246 -11.54 18.58 -6.28
N THR A 247 -11.39 19.90 -6.19
CA THR A 247 -10.11 20.57 -6.40
C THR A 247 -9.47 20.90 -5.05
N GLY A 248 -8.20 20.55 -4.87
CA GLY A 248 -7.49 20.83 -3.62
C GLY A 248 -6.17 20.09 -3.51
N GLN A 249 -5.59 20.08 -2.31
CA GLN A 249 -4.38 19.32 -2.02
C GLN A 249 -4.74 17.86 -1.72
N GLU A 250 -4.14 16.94 -2.47
CA GLU A 250 -4.29 15.51 -2.24
C GLU A 250 -3.38 15.02 -1.10
N TYR A 251 -3.92 14.18 -0.22
CA TYR A 251 -3.21 13.51 0.86
C TYR A 251 -3.52 12.01 0.82
N CYS A 252 -2.53 11.20 1.16
CA CYS A 252 -2.72 9.78 1.42
C CYS A 252 -2.53 9.52 2.91
N THR A 253 -3.31 8.61 3.46
CA THR A 253 -3.28 8.27 4.88
C THR A 253 -3.11 6.77 5.09
N HIS A 254 -2.69 6.41 6.29
CA HIS A 254 -2.78 5.05 6.78
C HIS A 254 -3.12 5.07 8.25
N SER A 255 -4.06 4.21 8.64
CA SER A 255 -4.47 4.03 10.02
C SER A 255 -4.67 2.55 10.32
N THR A 256 -4.24 2.13 11.49
CA THR A 256 -4.72 0.87 12.08
C THR A 256 -5.80 1.22 13.09
N VAL A 257 -6.93 0.55 12.97
CA VAL A 257 -8.10 0.75 13.82
C VAL A 257 -8.41 -0.53 14.56
N ARG A 258 -8.84 -0.42 15.82
CA ARG A 258 -9.26 -1.54 16.66
C ARG A 258 -10.48 -1.11 17.46
N ASN A 259 -11.56 -1.88 17.39
CA ASN A 259 -12.81 -1.62 18.12
C ASN A 259 -13.30 -0.17 17.92
N GLY A 260 -13.26 0.30 16.68
CA GLY A 260 -13.65 1.66 16.30
C GLY A 260 -12.65 2.77 16.66
N LYS A 261 -11.55 2.45 17.35
CA LYS A 261 -10.53 3.43 17.75
C LYS A 261 -9.35 3.42 16.81
N VAL A 262 -8.89 4.61 16.43
CA VAL A 262 -7.65 4.77 15.65
C VAL A 262 -6.46 4.60 16.59
N ARG A 263 -5.62 3.60 16.34
CA ARG A 263 -4.47 3.22 17.19
C ARG A 263 -3.15 3.72 16.64
N LEU A 264 -3.06 3.84 15.33
CA LEU A 264 -2.00 4.59 14.67
C LEU A 264 -2.57 5.35 13.48
N HIS A 265 -1.95 6.47 13.16
CA HIS A 265 -2.30 7.29 12.01
C HIS A 265 -1.05 7.90 11.40
N CYS A 266 -0.98 7.94 10.08
CA CYS A 266 -0.11 8.86 9.39
C CYS A 266 -0.80 9.46 8.18
N CYS A 267 -0.38 10.68 7.86
CA CYS A 267 -0.80 11.42 6.69
C CYS A 267 0.44 11.95 5.97
N SER A 268 0.43 11.92 4.64
CA SER A 268 1.46 12.45 3.74
C SER A 268 0.78 13.12 2.56
N LYS A 269 1.42 14.14 1.97
CA LYS A 269 1.01 14.63 0.65
C LYS A 269 1.05 13.47 -0.36
N SER A 270 0.06 13.41 -1.24
CA SER A 270 -0.04 12.40 -2.30
C SER A 270 0.42 12.96 -3.65
N SER A 271 0.69 12.06 -4.60
CA SER A 271 0.96 12.36 -5.99
C SER A 271 0.57 11.15 -6.84
N PRO A 272 0.41 11.29 -8.18
CA PRO A 272 0.04 10.18 -9.06
C PRO A 272 0.97 8.96 -8.98
N PHE A 273 2.23 9.15 -8.53
CA PHE A 273 3.15 8.07 -8.22
C PHE A 273 3.93 8.36 -6.93
N GLN A 274 3.27 8.10 -5.80
CA GLN A 274 3.84 8.34 -4.47
C GLN A 274 4.82 7.25 -4.03
N VAL A 275 6.12 7.57 -4.08
CA VAL A 275 7.23 6.72 -3.60
C VAL A 275 8.20 7.49 -2.70
N ASN A 276 7.72 8.57 -2.08
CA ASN A 276 8.40 9.26 -0.99
C ASN A 276 7.34 9.58 0.05
N TYR A 277 7.64 9.49 1.33
CA TYR A 277 6.65 9.77 2.36
C TYR A 277 7.26 10.66 3.42
N GLU A 278 6.56 11.76 3.70
CA GLU A 278 6.88 12.69 4.77
C GLU A 278 5.61 12.94 5.56
N HIS A 279 5.70 12.84 6.88
CA HIS A 279 4.55 12.99 7.73
C HIS A 279 4.13 14.47 7.78
N VAL A 280 2.84 14.72 7.62
CA VAL A 280 2.24 16.04 7.80
C VAL A 280 1.04 15.92 8.72
N GLU A 281 0.93 16.84 9.67
CA GLU A 281 -0.21 16.91 10.59
C GLU A 281 -1.43 17.48 9.86
N ARG A 282 -2.53 16.73 9.91
CA ARG A 282 -3.84 17.11 9.35
C ARG A 282 -4.95 16.69 10.32
N PRO A 283 -5.18 17.47 11.40
CA PRO A 283 -6.17 17.15 12.42
C PRO A 283 -7.58 16.90 11.86
N GLU A 284 -7.97 17.61 10.81
CA GLU A 284 -9.28 17.51 10.15
C GLU A 284 -9.44 16.15 9.46
N ILE A 285 -8.37 15.66 8.81
CA ILE A 285 -8.33 14.33 8.20
C ILE A 285 -8.40 13.25 9.28
N LEU A 286 -7.62 13.38 10.35
CA LEU A 286 -7.64 12.43 11.46
C LEU A 286 -9.02 12.41 12.16
N ALA A 287 -9.65 13.56 12.34
CA ALA A 287 -10.99 13.67 12.91
C ALA A 287 -12.03 12.95 12.04
N TRP A 288 -11.95 13.12 10.71
CA TRP A 288 -12.79 12.39 9.77
C TRP A 288 -12.61 10.86 9.93
N VAL A 289 -11.35 10.40 9.94
CA VAL A 289 -11.02 8.96 10.05
C VAL A 289 -11.49 8.38 11.39
N ARG A 290 -11.29 9.10 12.50
CA ARG A 290 -11.75 8.67 13.84
C ARG A 290 -13.25 8.49 13.89
N ARG A 291 -14.02 9.46 13.38
CA ARG A 291 -15.48 9.36 13.36
C ARG A 291 -15.94 8.22 12.46
N PHE A 292 -15.39 8.10 11.26
CA PHE A 292 -15.75 7.03 10.33
C PHE A 292 -15.46 5.63 10.91
N ALA A 293 -14.28 5.44 11.51
CA ALA A 293 -13.90 4.18 12.12
C ALA A 293 -14.75 3.85 13.36
N GLY A 294 -15.03 4.86 14.20
CA GLY A 294 -15.80 4.72 15.43
C GLY A 294 -17.25 4.35 15.20
N GLU A 295 -17.94 5.06 14.31
CA GLU A 295 -19.36 4.81 13.97
C GLU A 295 -19.58 3.41 13.37
N LEU A 296 -18.56 2.87 12.70
CA LEU A 296 -18.60 1.54 12.09
C LEU A 296 -17.97 0.45 12.98
N ASN A 297 -17.47 0.82 14.17
CA ASN A 297 -16.75 -0.05 15.11
C ASN A 297 -15.67 -0.93 14.42
N LEU A 298 -14.85 -0.31 13.59
CA LEU A 298 -13.91 -1.03 12.73
C LEU A 298 -12.68 -1.58 13.48
N THR A 299 -12.26 -2.79 13.10
CA THR A 299 -10.94 -3.37 13.41
C THR A 299 -10.26 -3.77 12.10
N GLY A 300 -9.07 -3.24 11.83
CA GLY A 300 -8.35 -3.48 10.58
C GLY A 300 -7.46 -2.30 10.17
N GLN A 301 -7.22 -2.18 8.86
CA GLN A 301 -6.31 -1.18 8.31
C GLN A 301 -7.01 -0.29 7.28
N LEU A 302 -7.12 1.00 7.56
CA LEU A 302 -7.76 1.99 6.71
C LEU A 302 -6.71 2.89 6.06
N SER A 303 -6.68 2.94 4.73
CA SER A 303 -5.82 3.86 4.01
C SER A 303 -6.65 4.67 3.03
N PHE A 304 -6.85 5.95 3.32
CA PHE A 304 -7.66 6.83 2.48
C PHE A 304 -6.79 7.76 1.65
N ASP A 305 -7.25 8.04 0.44
CA ASP A 305 -6.83 9.21 -0.33
C ASP A 305 -7.87 10.31 -0.13
N PHE A 306 -7.42 11.46 0.35
CA PHE A 306 -8.24 12.64 0.62
C PHE A 306 -7.86 13.79 -0.32
N ILE A 307 -8.82 14.65 -0.61
CA ILE A 307 -8.55 16.00 -1.12
C ILE A 307 -9.02 16.99 -0.05
N GLN A 308 -8.14 17.92 0.32
CA GLN A 308 -8.49 19.08 1.14
C GLN A 308 -8.67 20.29 0.25
N THR A 309 -9.88 20.86 0.25
CA THR A 309 -10.23 22.08 -0.48
C THR A 309 -9.63 23.32 0.17
N GLU A 310 -9.64 24.46 -0.54
CA GLU A 310 -9.08 25.73 -0.04
C GLU A 310 -9.76 26.24 1.23
N ASP A 311 -11.05 25.92 1.43
CA ASP A 311 -11.81 26.22 2.64
C ASP A 311 -11.50 25.29 3.83
N GLY A 312 -10.60 24.32 3.64
CA GLY A 312 -10.18 23.37 4.66
C GLY A 312 -11.01 22.08 4.74
N THR A 313 -12.12 21.98 4.00
CA THR A 313 -12.97 20.78 3.99
C THR A 313 -12.21 19.58 3.40
N VAL A 314 -12.36 18.41 4.04
CA VAL A 314 -11.68 17.17 3.63
C VAL A 314 -12.67 16.20 2.98
N TYR A 315 -12.32 15.67 1.82
CA TYR A 315 -13.16 14.75 1.06
C TYR A 315 -12.42 13.44 0.81
N PRO A 316 -12.91 12.28 1.30
CA PRO A 316 -12.36 10.98 0.90
C PRO A 316 -12.67 10.75 -0.59
N ILE A 317 -11.66 10.39 -1.36
CA ILE A 317 -11.80 10.09 -2.80
C ILE A 317 -11.69 8.58 -3.06
N GLU A 318 -10.93 7.88 -2.22
CA GLU A 318 -10.72 6.43 -2.27
C GLU A 318 -10.38 5.91 -0.89
N CYS A 319 -10.82 4.69 -0.56
CA CYS A 319 -10.31 3.93 0.56
C CYS A 319 -9.70 2.64 0.04
N ASN A 320 -8.52 2.33 0.53
CA ASN A 320 -7.81 1.10 0.32
C ASN A 320 -7.81 0.36 1.68
N PRO A 321 -8.70 -0.63 1.90
CA PRO A 321 -8.83 -1.36 3.16
C PRO A 321 -7.65 -2.35 3.35
N ARG A 322 -6.44 -1.81 3.45
CA ARG A 322 -5.16 -2.53 3.48
C ARG A 322 -4.04 -1.57 3.88
N THR A 323 -2.85 -2.10 4.13
CA THR A 323 -1.67 -1.30 4.50
C THR A 323 -1.23 -0.33 3.39
N HIS A 324 -1.03 0.93 3.74
CA HIS A 324 -0.40 1.90 2.83
C HIS A 324 1.12 1.84 2.94
N SER A 325 1.82 2.25 1.89
CA SER A 325 3.29 2.32 1.95
C SER A 325 3.80 3.44 2.86
N ALA A 326 2.94 4.40 3.22
CA ALA A 326 3.20 5.42 4.23
C ALA A 326 3.60 4.85 5.62
N ILE A 327 3.32 3.57 5.88
CA ILE A 327 3.78 2.85 7.07
C ILE A 327 5.31 2.86 7.22
N THR A 328 6.06 3.07 6.12
CA THR A 328 7.53 3.20 6.17
C THR A 328 7.99 4.37 7.02
N MET A 329 7.16 5.40 7.24
CA MET A 329 7.50 6.52 8.12
C MET A 329 7.60 6.15 9.61
N PHE A 330 7.09 4.98 10.01
CA PHE A 330 7.20 4.47 11.38
C PHE A 330 8.49 3.65 11.60
N TYR A 331 9.51 3.79 10.74
CA TYR A 331 10.70 2.92 10.79
C TYR A 331 11.49 2.99 12.10
N ASP A 332 11.35 4.08 12.84
CA ASP A 332 11.94 4.34 14.15
C ASP A 332 10.89 4.40 15.27
N ARG A 333 9.74 3.72 15.08
CA ARG A 333 8.67 3.64 16.08
C ARG A 333 8.34 2.23 16.56
N PRO A 334 9.09 1.69 17.54
CA PRO A 334 8.89 0.33 18.05
C PRO A 334 7.51 0.12 18.71
N GLU A 335 6.89 1.18 19.24
CA GLU A 335 5.55 1.11 19.86
C GLU A 335 4.44 0.75 18.86
N LEU A 336 4.72 0.80 17.55
CA LEU A 336 3.78 0.42 16.51
C LEU A 336 3.26 -1.02 16.70
N ALA A 337 4.10 -1.94 17.16
CA ALA A 337 3.69 -3.33 17.36
C ALA A 337 2.55 -3.44 18.40
N ALA A 338 2.65 -2.71 19.52
CA ALA A 338 1.61 -2.67 20.54
C ALA A 338 0.30 -2.05 20.00
N ALA A 339 0.39 -1.00 19.17
CA ALA A 339 -0.78 -0.39 18.54
C ALA A 339 -1.58 -1.36 17.65
N TYR A 340 -0.92 -2.39 17.09
CA TYR A 340 -1.60 -3.46 16.35
C TYR A 340 -2.16 -4.56 17.25
N LEU A 341 -1.53 -4.87 18.39
CA LEU A 341 -1.73 -6.14 19.12
C LEU A 341 -2.41 -6.00 20.48
N GLU A 342 -2.45 -4.79 21.03
CA GLU A 342 -2.93 -4.53 22.39
C GLU A 342 -4.12 -3.56 22.35
N ASP A 343 -4.96 -3.59 23.38
CA ASP A 343 -6.00 -2.58 23.62
C ASP A 343 -5.52 -1.65 24.74
N ASP A 344 -5.14 -0.41 24.40
CA ASP A 344 -4.61 0.59 25.34
C ASP A 344 -5.66 1.61 25.79
N GLY A 345 -6.95 1.29 25.60
CA GLY A 345 -8.05 2.13 26.02
C GLY A 345 -8.22 3.36 25.12
N ASP A 346 -8.06 4.56 25.68
CA ASP A 346 -8.30 5.86 25.02
C ASP A 346 -7.00 6.62 24.70
N SER A 347 -5.88 5.90 24.59
CA SER A 347 -4.60 6.51 24.23
C SER A 347 -4.68 7.19 22.86
N PRO A 348 -4.00 8.34 22.67
CA PRO A 348 -3.96 8.98 21.36
C PRO A 348 -3.30 8.05 20.33
N PRO A 349 -3.72 8.10 19.05
CA PRO A 349 -3.11 7.31 17.99
C PRO A 349 -1.60 7.57 17.91
N LEU A 350 -0.84 6.51 17.67
CA LEU A 350 0.56 6.62 17.35
C LEU A 350 0.76 7.28 15.98
N GLU A 351 1.59 8.31 15.93
CA GLU A 351 2.02 8.97 14.70
C GLU A 351 3.53 8.77 14.50
N PRO A 352 4.08 8.95 13.28
CA PRO A 352 5.53 9.02 13.08
C PRO A 352 6.18 10.02 14.04
N LEU A 353 7.46 9.84 14.40
CA LEU A 353 8.10 10.82 15.29
C LEU A 353 8.24 12.16 14.56
N PRO A 354 8.17 13.29 15.29
CA PRO A 354 8.46 14.61 14.71
C PRO A 354 9.85 14.68 14.04
N GLN A 355 10.81 13.89 14.53
CA GLN A 355 12.16 13.78 13.99
C GLN A 355 12.36 12.65 12.96
N SER A 356 11.33 11.84 12.67
CA SER A 356 11.42 10.78 11.67
C SER A 356 11.75 11.41 10.31
N LYS A 357 12.74 10.85 9.62
CA LYS A 357 13.14 11.32 8.29
C LYS A 357 12.10 10.93 7.25
N PRO A 358 11.91 11.74 6.19
CA PRO A 358 11.16 11.30 5.03
C PRO A 358 11.71 10.00 4.46
N THR A 359 10.85 9.08 4.06
CA THR A 359 11.27 7.80 3.46
C THR A 359 11.25 7.87 1.94
N TYR A 360 12.18 7.17 1.28
CA TYR A 360 12.26 7.06 -0.18
C TYR A 360 12.74 5.66 -0.59
N TRP A 361 12.71 5.36 -1.88
CA TRP A 361 13.36 4.17 -2.46
C TRP A 361 14.50 4.62 -3.37
N LEU A 362 15.75 4.27 -3.02
CA LEU A 362 16.94 4.79 -3.68
C LEU A 362 16.95 4.57 -5.19
N TYR A 363 16.48 3.41 -5.65
CA TYR A 363 16.46 3.10 -7.09
C TYR A 363 15.43 3.95 -7.86
N HIS A 364 14.33 4.34 -7.23
CA HIS A 364 13.40 5.32 -7.80
C HIS A 364 14.04 6.71 -7.88
N GLU A 365 14.79 7.11 -6.85
CA GLU A 365 15.51 8.38 -6.87
C GLU A 365 16.65 8.40 -7.89
N ILE A 366 17.40 7.30 -8.06
CA ILE A 366 18.42 7.18 -9.11
C ILE A 366 17.77 7.31 -10.49
N TRP A 367 16.62 6.68 -10.71
CA TRP A 367 15.89 6.84 -11.98
C TRP A 367 15.48 8.30 -12.23
N ARG A 368 15.01 9.01 -11.21
CA ARG A 368 14.62 10.43 -11.29
C ARG A 368 15.78 11.38 -11.58
N LEU A 369 17.03 10.95 -11.47
CA LEU A 369 18.16 11.74 -11.99
C LEU A 369 18.05 11.98 -13.50
N THR A 370 17.38 11.09 -14.24
CA THR A 370 17.12 11.27 -15.68
C THR A 370 16.14 12.40 -15.98
N GLU A 371 15.40 12.88 -14.97
CA GLU A 371 14.42 13.96 -15.06
C GLU A 371 15.00 15.32 -14.65
N VAL A 372 16.21 15.36 -14.08
CA VAL A 372 16.89 16.60 -13.70
C VAL A 372 17.18 17.43 -14.95
N ARG A 373 16.72 18.69 -14.96
CA ARG A 373 16.94 19.63 -16.08
C ARG A 373 17.70 20.89 -15.67
N SER A 374 17.89 21.12 -14.37
CA SER A 374 18.58 22.30 -13.84
C SER A 374 19.41 22.01 -12.59
N SER A 375 20.28 22.95 -12.23
CA SER A 375 21.02 22.91 -10.96
C SER A 375 20.11 23.03 -9.74
N ALA A 376 18.92 23.61 -9.88
CA ALA A 376 17.91 23.65 -8.83
C ALA A 376 17.31 22.26 -8.61
N ASP A 377 16.94 21.55 -9.68
CA ASP A 377 16.40 20.18 -9.60
C ASP A 377 17.42 19.22 -8.97
N PHE A 378 18.69 19.32 -9.38
CA PHE A 378 19.76 18.49 -8.81
C PHE A 378 19.96 18.77 -7.31
N ARG A 379 19.93 20.05 -6.90
CA ARG A 379 20.00 20.41 -5.48
C ARG A 379 18.81 19.89 -4.70
N ALA A 380 17.60 19.96 -5.26
CA ALA A 380 16.40 19.41 -4.64
C ALA A 380 16.48 17.88 -4.51
N TRP A 381 16.99 17.19 -5.52
CA TRP A 381 17.25 15.75 -5.46
C TRP A 381 18.27 15.40 -4.36
N LEU A 382 19.39 16.11 -4.29
CA LEU A 382 20.41 15.89 -3.26
C LEU A 382 19.86 16.16 -1.84
N GLN A 383 19.01 17.17 -1.68
CA GLN A 383 18.31 17.44 -0.43
C GLN A 383 17.37 16.29 -0.04
N LYS A 384 16.64 15.67 -0.99
CA LYS A 384 15.79 14.50 -0.70
C LYS A 384 16.62 13.33 -0.18
N ILE A 385 17.74 13.01 -0.84
CA ILE A 385 18.63 11.91 -0.43
C ILE A 385 19.28 12.19 0.92
N SER A 386 19.78 13.41 1.14
CA SER A 386 20.50 13.75 2.39
C SER A 386 19.58 13.88 3.61
N ARG A 387 18.33 14.31 3.43
CA ARG A 387 17.35 14.48 4.53
C ARG A 387 16.51 13.24 4.76
N GLY A 388 16.35 12.39 3.76
CA GLY A 388 15.54 11.19 3.85
C GLY A 388 16.31 9.96 4.36
N THR A 389 15.60 8.84 4.36
CA THR A 389 16.14 7.51 4.61
C THR A 389 15.55 6.50 3.62
N ASP A 390 16.33 5.49 3.25
CA ASP A 390 15.85 4.45 2.34
C ASP A 390 14.86 3.52 3.05
N ALA A 391 13.75 3.20 2.39
CA ALA A 391 12.67 2.40 2.95
C ALA A 391 13.02 0.89 3.07
N ILE A 392 14.06 0.42 2.39
CA ILE A 392 14.48 -1.00 2.42
C ILE A 392 15.80 -1.17 3.19
N PHE A 393 16.80 -0.34 2.93
CA PHE A 393 18.13 -0.46 3.56
C PHE A 393 18.11 -0.09 5.04
N GLN A 394 18.46 -1.06 5.90
CA GLN A 394 18.75 -0.81 7.31
C GLN A 394 20.08 -1.48 7.67
N GLY A 395 20.95 -0.77 8.39
CA GLY A 395 22.30 -1.25 8.67
C GLY A 395 22.34 -2.55 9.49
N ASN A 396 21.37 -2.74 10.39
CA ASN A 396 21.24 -3.96 11.19
C ASN A 396 20.53 -5.11 10.46
N ASP A 397 19.85 -4.83 9.34
CA ASP A 397 19.14 -5.80 8.50
C ASP A 397 19.30 -5.48 6.99
N PRO A 398 20.53 -5.56 6.42
CA PRO A 398 20.82 -5.00 5.10
C PRO A 398 20.56 -5.94 3.93
N LEU A 399 20.41 -7.26 4.17
CA LEU A 399 20.24 -8.27 3.11
C LEU A 399 19.02 -8.04 2.20
N PRO A 400 17.83 -7.62 2.71
CA PRO A 400 16.69 -7.31 1.86
C PRO A 400 17.01 -6.29 0.77
N PHE A 401 17.83 -5.28 1.07
CA PHE A 401 18.21 -4.26 0.09
C PHE A 401 18.97 -4.87 -1.09
N LEU A 402 19.95 -5.74 -0.83
CA LEU A 402 20.69 -6.41 -1.90
C LEU A 402 19.77 -7.33 -2.70
N LEU A 403 18.98 -8.15 -2.02
CA LEU A 403 18.25 -9.26 -2.65
C LEU A 403 16.98 -8.81 -3.38
N VAL A 404 16.36 -7.70 -2.97
CA VAL A 404 15.29 -7.09 -3.78
C VAL A 404 15.86 -6.61 -5.11
N HIS A 405 16.90 -5.78 -5.08
CA HIS A 405 17.42 -5.10 -6.26
C HIS A 405 18.22 -6.02 -7.20
N HIS A 406 18.93 -7.01 -6.64
CA HIS A 406 19.90 -7.83 -7.39
C HIS A 406 19.55 -9.31 -7.45
N TRP A 407 18.37 -9.69 -6.94
CA TRP A 407 17.88 -11.06 -7.08
C TRP A 407 16.42 -11.12 -7.52
N GLN A 408 15.50 -10.60 -6.70
CA GLN A 408 14.07 -10.60 -7.00
C GLN A 408 13.76 -9.88 -8.32
N ILE A 409 14.20 -8.62 -8.47
CA ILE A 409 13.93 -7.84 -9.69
C ILE A 409 14.59 -8.45 -10.94
N PRO A 410 15.88 -8.86 -10.92
CA PRO A 410 16.49 -9.59 -12.04
C PRO A 410 15.72 -10.85 -12.44
N LEU A 411 15.25 -11.66 -11.49
CA LEU A 411 14.47 -12.86 -11.80
C LEU A 411 13.15 -12.53 -12.50
N LEU A 412 12.47 -11.46 -12.06
CA LEU A 412 11.26 -10.99 -12.74
C LEU A 412 11.57 -10.48 -14.16
N LEU A 413 12.70 -9.77 -14.35
CA LEU A 413 13.13 -9.29 -15.68
C LEU A 413 13.51 -10.46 -16.60
N LEU A 414 14.15 -11.50 -16.07
CA LEU A 414 14.49 -12.71 -16.82
C LEU A 414 13.24 -13.50 -17.22
N ASP A 415 12.25 -13.66 -16.33
CA ASP A 415 10.96 -14.28 -16.68
C ASP A 415 10.19 -13.43 -17.71
N ASN A 416 10.18 -12.10 -17.55
CA ASN A 416 9.58 -11.19 -18.52
C ASN A 416 10.27 -11.27 -19.90
N LEU A 417 11.61 -11.33 -19.93
CA LEU A 417 12.39 -11.51 -21.15
C LEU A 417 12.10 -12.87 -21.81
N ARG A 418 12.01 -13.94 -21.02
CA ARG A 418 11.65 -15.29 -21.51
C ARG A 418 10.26 -15.30 -22.16
N ARG A 419 9.30 -14.56 -21.59
CA ARG A 419 7.91 -14.51 -22.07
C ARG A 419 7.63 -13.40 -23.08
N LEU A 420 8.57 -12.48 -23.29
CA LEU A 420 8.44 -11.31 -24.16
C LEU A 420 7.21 -10.42 -23.87
N ARG A 421 6.77 -10.35 -22.61
CA ARG A 421 5.55 -9.60 -22.22
C ARG A 421 5.73 -8.08 -22.20
N GLY A 422 6.96 -7.60 -21.98
CA GLY A 422 7.22 -6.19 -21.77
C GLY A 422 6.75 -5.71 -20.39
N TRP A 423 7.17 -4.51 -20.01
CA TRP A 423 6.80 -3.87 -18.74
C TRP A 423 6.88 -2.35 -18.87
N VAL A 424 6.08 -1.64 -18.07
CA VAL A 424 6.01 -0.17 -18.04
C VAL A 424 7.08 0.37 -17.10
N ARG A 425 7.04 -0.03 -15.83
CA ARG A 425 8.01 0.38 -14.80
C ARG A 425 8.34 -0.75 -13.82
N ILE A 426 9.46 -0.61 -13.12
CA ILE A 426 9.78 -1.42 -11.93
C ILE A 426 9.27 -0.65 -10.74
N ASP A 427 8.50 -1.30 -9.86
CA ASP A 427 8.05 -0.69 -8.63
C ASP A 427 8.67 -1.41 -7.44
N PHE A 428 9.76 -0.83 -6.93
CA PHE A 428 10.52 -1.37 -5.79
C PHE A 428 9.73 -1.33 -4.48
N ASN A 429 8.76 -0.42 -4.33
CA ASN A 429 7.89 -0.33 -3.16
C ASN A 429 7.04 -1.60 -3.00
N ILE A 430 6.48 -2.09 -4.11
CA ILE A 430 5.63 -3.29 -4.13
C ILE A 430 6.32 -4.52 -4.77
N GLY A 431 7.65 -4.44 -4.95
CA GLY A 431 8.51 -5.54 -5.38
C GLY A 431 8.11 -6.23 -6.70
N LYS A 432 7.58 -5.49 -7.68
CA LYS A 432 7.09 -6.08 -8.93
C LYS A 432 7.47 -5.30 -10.19
N LEU A 433 7.36 -5.96 -11.33
CA LEU A 433 7.28 -5.31 -12.64
C LEU A 433 5.81 -4.94 -12.91
N VAL A 434 5.56 -3.71 -13.32
CA VAL A 434 4.24 -3.28 -13.76
C VAL A 434 4.11 -3.63 -15.24
N GLU A 435 3.30 -4.65 -15.56
CA GLU A 435 3.03 -5.11 -16.94
C GLU A 435 1.83 -4.37 -17.56
N LEU A 436 1.70 -4.44 -18.89
CA LEU A 436 0.56 -3.87 -19.61
C LEU A 436 -0.69 -4.73 -19.36
N GLY A 437 -1.74 -4.14 -18.77
CA GLY A 437 -3.02 -4.82 -18.53
C GLY A 437 -3.22 -5.43 -17.13
N GLY A 438 -2.29 -5.22 -16.19
CA GLY A 438 -2.38 -5.81 -14.84
C GLY A 438 -1.33 -6.91 -14.61
N ASP A 439 -1.46 -7.65 -13.51
CA ASP A 439 -0.41 -8.54 -12.95
C ASP A 439 0.01 -9.76 -13.78
#